data_AF-A0A3A8HFZ0-F1
#
_entry.id   AF-A0A3A8HFZ0-F1
#
_cell.length_a   1.000
_cell.length_b   1.000
_cell.length_c   1.000
_cell.angle_alpha   90.00
_cell.angle_beta   90.00
_cell.angle_gamma   90.00
#
_symmetry.space_group_name_H-M   'P 1'
#
loop_
_entity.id
_entity.type
_entity.pdbx_description
1 polymer ?
#
loop_
_entity_poly.entity_id
_entity_poly.type
_entity_poly.pdbx_seq_one_letter_code
_entity_poly.pdbx_strand_id
1 'polypeptide(L)'
;MVSRTLDFACGLILAVLIVGCAGSATGRVSLRPDGTPGPEKCPEEALKAMRYLRLGVGDGATAELDANQMDARPITLYEGRVESVLLDDLGTLESPTRLYGYVWTSGPQAVIRYYEARPPGAAQRVPICAVARTAMNQLRKRPDSLPGTAVLEFSVGGVFIVDEFL
;
A
#
# COMPACT_ATOMS: atom_id res chain seq x y z
N MET A 1 -48.95 -58.83 6.01
CA MET A 1 -48.10 -58.20 7.06
C MET A 1 -46.66 -58.37 6.65
N VAL A 2 -46.11 -57.34 6.00
CA VAL A 2 -44.74 -57.33 5.49
C VAL A 2 -43.98 -56.30 6.32
N SER A 3 -42.98 -56.77 7.06
CA SER A 3 -42.05 -55.95 7.83
C SER A 3 -40.65 -56.28 7.36
N ARG A 4 -39.96 -55.26 6.82
CA ARG A 4 -38.50 -55.12 6.88
C ARG A 4 -38.12 -53.76 6.29
N THR A 5 -37.89 -52.83 7.20
CA THR A 5 -37.27 -51.53 6.95
C THR A 5 -35.84 -51.74 6.47
N LEU A 6 -35.49 -51.12 5.35
CA LEU A 6 -34.13 -51.02 4.84
C LEU A 6 -33.62 -49.61 5.17
N ASP A 7 -32.85 -49.50 6.25
CA ASP A 7 -32.06 -48.32 6.56
C ASP A 7 -30.72 -48.43 5.80
N PHE A 8 -30.40 -47.45 4.95
CA PHE A 8 -29.06 -47.30 4.36
C PHE A 8 -28.67 -45.83 4.21
N ALA A 9 -27.56 -45.48 4.88
CA ALA A 9 -26.54 -44.47 4.59
C ALA A 9 -27.00 -43.00 4.42
N CYS A 10 -26.78 -42.10 5.38
CA CYS A 10 -25.48 -41.58 5.86
C CYS A 10 -24.55 -41.17 4.71
N GLY A 11 -24.56 -39.89 4.38
CA GLY A 11 -23.64 -39.24 3.46
C GLY A 11 -23.61 -37.74 3.73
N LEU A 12 -23.00 -37.35 4.86
CA LEU A 12 -22.74 -35.96 5.20
C LEU A 12 -21.75 -35.39 4.16
N ILE A 13 -22.22 -34.56 3.23
CA ILE A 13 -21.37 -33.85 2.28
C ILE A 13 -20.72 -32.69 3.03
N LEU A 14 -19.53 -32.93 3.60
CA LEU A 14 -18.68 -31.91 4.19
C LEU A 14 -18.01 -31.13 3.05
N ALA A 15 -18.68 -30.10 2.54
CA ALA A 15 -18.08 -29.16 1.60
C ALA A 15 -17.05 -28.29 2.33
N VAL A 16 -15.77 -28.61 2.13
CA VAL A 16 -14.62 -27.87 2.60
C VAL A 16 -14.63 -26.48 1.97
N LEU A 17 -14.83 -25.43 2.77
CA LEU A 17 -14.66 -24.04 2.34
C LEU A 17 -13.18 -23.74 2.14
N ILE A 18 -12.67 -23.94 0.93
CA ILE A 18 -11.36 -23.43 0.50
C ILE A 18 -11.60 -22.21 -0.39
N VAL A 19 -11.70 -21.03 0.21
CA VAL A 19 -11.32 -19.77 -0.46
C VAL A 19 -10.65 -18.88 0.58
N GLY A 20 -9.40 -19.20 0.90
CA GLY A 20 -8.49 -18.23 1.49
C GLY A 20 -8.07 -17.26 0.39
N CYS A 21 -8.73 -16.10 0.28
CA CYS A 21 -8.25 -15.01 -0.57
C CYS A 21 -6.93 -14.48 -0.01
N ALA A 22 -5.83 -14.98 -0.55
CA ALA A 22 -4.56 -14.28 -0.50
C ALA A 22 -4.70 -12.96 -1.27
N GLY A 23 -4.53 -11.83 -0.58
CA GLY A 23 -4.32 -10.53 -1.22
C GLY A 23 -5.42 -9.50 -0.96
N SER A 24 -5.47 -8.96 0.25
CA SER A 24 -6.11 -7.65 0.49
C SER A 24 -5.06 -6.68 0.99
N ALA A 25 -4.30 -6.07 0.07
CA ALA A 25 -3.54 -4.86 0.40
C ALA A 25 -4.46 -3.65 0.70
N THR A 26 -5.76 -3.75 0.41
CA THR A 26 -6.74 -2.67 0.64
C THR A 26 -8.07 -3.12 1.23
N GLY A 27 -8.26 -4.42 1.49
CA GLY A 27 -9.58 -4.96 1.90
C GLY A 27 -10.10 -4.49 3.27
N ARG A 28 -9.42 -3.54 3.93
CA ARG A 28 -9.79 -2.98 5.23
C ARG A 28 -9.73 -1.45 5.29
N VAL A 29 -9.26 -0.76 4.25
CA VAL A 29 -9.15 0.70 4.27
C VAL A 29 -10.53 1.30 3.95
N SER A 30 -11.14 1.95 4.93
CA SER A 30 -12.39 2.70 4.70
C SER A 30 -12.14 3.81 3.69
N LEU A 31 -13.05 4.00 2.72
CA LEU A 31 -12.94 5.10 1.76
C LEU A 31 -13.85 6.25 2.18
N ARG A 32 -13.37 7.48 1.99
CA ARG A 32 -14.19 8.68 2.09
C ARG A 32 -15.17 8.76 0.91
N PRO A 33 -16.21 9.63 0.97
CA PRO A 33 -17.14 9.80 -0.14
C PRO A 33 -16.51 10.19 -1.49
N ASP A 34 -15.33 10.82 -1.46
CA ASP A 34 -14.57 11.20 -2.65
C ASP A 34 -13.65 10.09 -3.19
N GLY A 35 -13.71 8.89 -2.60
CA GLY A 35 -12.92 7.71 -2.94
C GLY A 35 -11.49 7.70 -2.39
N THR A 36 -11.07 8.73 -1.66
CA THR A 36 -9.75 8.76 -1.01
C THR A 36 -9.74 7.86 0.24
N PRO A 37 -8.58 7.32 0.66
CA PRO A 37 -8.52 6.43 1.81
C PRO A 37 -8.72 7.20 3.11
N GLY A 38 -9.66 6.77 3.94
CA GLY A 38 -9.94 7.30 5.27
C GLY A 38 -8.86 6.94 6.30
N PRO A 39 -9.02 7.40 7.56
CA PRO A 39 -8.03 7.16 8.60
C PRO A 39 -7.78 5.68 8.88
N GLU A 40 -6.55 5.34 9.21
CA GLU A 40 -6.12 3.97 9.54
C GLU A 40 -4.95 4.03 10.54
N LYS A 41 -5.06 3.31 11.65
CA LYS A 41 -3.95 3.20 12.61
C LYS A 41 -2.81 2.38 12.03
N CYS A 42 -1.58 2.81 12.26
CA CYS A 42 -0.43 1.99 11.91
C CYS A 42 -0.45 0.70 12.76
N PRO A 43 -0.23 -0.49 12.17
CA PRO A 43 -0.20 -1.74 12.93
C PRO A 43 0.92 -1.75 13.99
N GLU A 44 0.69 -2.38 15.13
CA GLU A 44 1.67 -2.45 16.24
C GLU A 44 3.02 -3.04 15.81
N GLU A 45 3.02 -4.03 14.91
CA GLU A 45 4.26 -4.60 14.36
C GLU A 45 5.04 -3.59 13.51
N ALA A 46 4.36 -2.73 12.76
CA ALA A 46 5.00 -1.64 12.01
C ALA A 46 5.57 -0.59 12.98
N LEU A 47 4.79 -0.16 13.98
CA LEU A 47 5.28 0.77 15.01
C LEU A 47 6.52 0.22 15.74
N LYS A 48 6.53 -1.08 16.06
CA LYS A 48 7.66 -1.76 16.68
C LYS A 48 8.88 -1.81 15.76
N ALA A 49 8.70 -2.18 14.50
CA ALA A 49 9.78 -2.22 13.51
C ALA A 49 10.38 -0.82 13.28
N MET A 50 9.53 0.20 13.11
CA MET A 50 9.96 1.59 12.97
C MET A 50 10.79 2.07 14.17
N ARG A 51 10.40 1.73 15.42
CA ARG A 51 11.23 2.03 16.60
C ARG A 51 12.61 1.38 16.56
N TYR A 52 12.71 0.11 16.16
CA TYR A 52 14.00 -0.59 16.06
C TYR A 52 14.90 -0.01 14.96
N LEU A 53 14.29 0.40 13.85
CA LEU A 53 14.95 1.05 12.72
C LEU A 53 15.15 2.56 12.93
N ARG A 54 14.77 3.09 14.11
CA ARG A 54 14.86 4.51 14.45
C ARG A 54 14.19 5.43 13.42
N LEU A 55 13.07 4.97 12.86
CA LEU A 55 12.21 5.73 11.96
C LEU A 55 11.18 6.50 12.80
N GLY A 56 11.44 7.79 13.00
CA GLY A 56 10.58 8.71 13.74
C GLY A 56 9.47 9.28 12.88
N VAL A 57 8.33 9.62 13.49
CA VAL A 57 7.24 10.33 12.80
C VAL A 57 7.75 11.67 12.27
N GLY A 58 7.51 11.92 10.98
CA GLY A 58 8.00 13.11 10.30
C GLY A 58 9.38 12.97 9.68
N ASP A 59 10.12 11.89 9.95
CA ASP A 59 11.31 11.55 9.16
C ASP A 59 10.88 11.40 7.70
N GLY A 60 11.66 12.01 6.80
CA GLY A 60 11.31 12.04 5.40
C GLY A 60 12.51 11.96 4.48
N ALA A 61 12.27 11.44 3.29
CA ALA A 61 13.26 11.27 2.23
C ALA A 61 12.58 11.46 0.87
N THR A 62 13.40 11.60 -0.16
CA THR A 62 12.93 11.66 -1.54
C THR A 62 12.76 10.25 -2.10
N ALA A 63 11.71 10.01 -2.90
CA ALA A 63 11.52 8.75 -3.59
C ALA A 63 11.01 8.94 -5.03
N GLU A 64 11.39 8.00 -5.90
CA GLU A 64 10.69 7.76 -7.16
C GLU A 64 9.36 7.08 -6.85
N LEU A 65 8.26 7.70 -7.26
CA LEU A 65 6.89 7.28 -6.93
C LEU A 65 6.52 5.94 -7.58
N ASP A 66 7.09 5.61 -8.74
CA ASP A 66 6.95 4.29 -9.38
C ASP A 66 8.30 3.85 -9.95
N ALA A 67 8.80 2.71 -9.44
CA ALA A 67 10.06 2.10 -9.85
C ALA A 67 10.12 1.74 -11.34
N ASN A 68 8.97 1.64 -12.02
CA ASN A 68 8.90 1.34 -13.46
C ASN A 68 8.92 2.60 -14.33
N GLN A 69 8.84 3.79 -13.73
CA GLN A 69 8.75 5.08 -14.41
C GLN A 69 9.78 6.09 -13.85
N MET A 70 10.93 5.59 -13.37
CA MET A 70 12.01 6.43 -12.86
C MET A 70 12.47 7.43 -13.93
N ASP A 71 12.78 8.67 -13.51
CA ASP A 71 13.16 9.81 -14.36
C ASP A 71 12.14 10.24 -15.45
N ALA A 72 10.97 9.60 -15.54
CA ALA A 72 9.97 9.94 -16.54
C ALA A 72 9.19 11.22 -16.15
N ARG A 73 8.90 12.07 -17.15
CA ARG A 73 8.12 13.30 -16.96
C ARG A 73 7.25 13.56 -18.20
N PRO A 74 5.90 13.53 -18.09
CA PRO A 74 5.12 13.19 -16.89
C PRO A 74 5.15 11.68 -16.57
N ILE A 75 4.66 11.30 -15.39
CA ILE A 75 4.34 9.90 -15.04
C ILE A 75 2.83 9.66 -14.98
N THR A 76 2.42 8.41 -15.14
CA THR A 76 1.03 7.98 -14.88
C THR A 76 1.01 6.95 -13.77
N LEU A 77 0.50 7.34 -12.60
CA LEU A 77 0.22 6.37 -11.54
C LEU A 77 -1.11 5.68 -11.81
N TYR A 78 -1.14 4.37 -11.58
CA TYR A 78 -2.36 3.55 -11.68
C TYR A 78 -2.86 3.24 -10.28
N GLU A 79 -4.17 3.28 -10.08
CA GLU A 79 -4.78 2.84 -8.81
C GLU A 79 -4.44 1.38 -8.56
N GLY A 80 -3.88 1.07 -7.39
CA GLY A 80 -3.34 -0.26 -7.17
C GLY A 80 -2.07 -0.28 -6.34
N ARG A 81 -1.45 -1.46 -6.30
CA ARG A 81 -0.15 -1.64 -5.63
C ARG A 81 0.93 -0.89 -6.40
N VAL A 82 1.84 -0.27 -5.66
CA VAL A 82 2.99 0.42 -6.22
C VAL A 82 4.26 -0.01 -5.52
N GLU A 83 5.36 0.03 -6.26
CA GLU A 83 6.71 -0.06 -5.75
C GLU A 83 7.42 1.26 -6.02
N SER A 84 7.89 1.92 -4.98
CA SER A 84 8.65 3.16 -5.05
C SER A 84 10.10 2.90 -4.63
N VAL A 85 11.01 3.80 -4.96
CA VAL A 85 12.43 3.66 -4.64
C VAL A 85 12.91 4.90 -3.92
N LEU A 86 13.49 4.74 -2.73
CA LEU A 86 14.15 5.84 -2.03
C LEU A 86 15.36 6.33 -2.84
N LEU A 87 15.42 7.63 -3.09
CA LEU A 87 16.57 8.31 -3.72
C LEU A 87 17.61 8.76 -2.69
N ASP A 88 17.16 9.04 -1.46
CA ASP A 88 18.00 9.39 -0.32
C ASP A 88 17.67 8.48 0.86
N ASP A 89 18.54 8.42 1.87
CA ASP A 89 18.31 7.61 3.06
C ASP A 89 17.11 8.11 3.88
N LEU A 90 16.31 7.18 4.40
CA LEU A 90 15.21 7.46 5.33
C LEU A 90 15.53 6.83 6.68
N GLY A 91 16.11 7.63 7.58
CA GLY A 91 16.62 7.11 8.86
C GLY A 91 17.72 6.07 8.63
N THR A 92 17.51 4.83 9.05
CA THR A 92 18.45 3.72 8.78
C THR A 92 18.10 2.92 7.51
N LEU A 93 17.09 3.34 6.74
CA LEU A 93 16.77 2.71 5.46
C LEU A 93 17.61 3.38 4.36
N GLU A 94 18.71 2.73 4.00
CA GLU A 94 19.63 3.24 2.97
C GLU A 94 19.01 3.21 1.57
N SER A 95 19.30 4.21 0.73
CA SER A 95 18.99 4.14 -0.70
C SER A 95 19.78 2.99 -1.37
N PRO A 96 19.21 2.23 -2.32
CA PRO A 96 17.87 2.34 -2.90
C PRO A 96 16.83 1.40 -2.26
N THR A 97 16.42 1.67 -1.00
CA THR A 97 15.33 0.93 -0.36
C THR A 97 14.06 0.96 -1.21
N ARG A 98 13.46 -0.21 -1.44
CA ARG A 98 12.17 -0.35 -2.14
C ARG A 98 11.03 -0.20 -1.15
N LEU A 99 10.07 0.67 -1.45
CA LEU A 99 8.86 0.89 -0.66
C LEU A 99 7.68 0.22 -1.36
N TYR A 100 6.88 -0.52 -0.62
CA TYR A 100 5.70 -1.22 -1.13
C TYR A 100 4.44 -0.60 -0.54
N GLY A 101 3.53 -0.21 -1.42
CA GLY A 101 2.35 0.55 -1.04
C GLY A 101 1.15 0.35 -1.93
N TYR A 102 0.20 1.27 -1.77
CA TYR A 102 -0.99 1.36 -2.59
C TYR A 102 -1.26 2.83 -2.96
N VAL A 103 -1.66 3.04 -4.21
CA VAL A 103 -2.05 4.33 -4.78
C VAL A 103 -3.56 4.37 -4.88
N TRP A 104 -4.16 5.42 -4.31
CA TRP A 104 -5.53 5.84 -4.61
C TRP A 104 -5.49 7.01 -5.57
N THR A 105 -6.28 6.92 -6.63
CA THR A 105 -6.32 7.95 -7.69
C THR A 105 -7.62 8.74 -7.67
N SER A 106 -8.59 8.32 -6.87
CA SER A 106 -9.83 9.06 -6.61
C SER A 106 -9.55 10.41 -5.90
N GLY A 107 -10.49 11.35 -5.98
CA GLY A 107 -10.28 12.72 -5.49
C GLY A 107 -9.40 13.60 -6.41
N PRO A 108 -8.97 14.78 -5.98
CA PRO A 108 -8.18 15.72 -6.79
C PRO A 108 -6.65 15.47 -6.76
N GLN A 109 -6.16 14.65 -5.84
CA GLN A 109 -4.73 14.36 -5.66
C GLN A 109 -4.55 12.84 -5.53
N ALA A 110 -3.44 12.32 -6.03
CA ALA A 110 -3.05 10.94 -5.76
C ALA A 110 -2.65 10.81 -4.28
N VAL A 111 -3.11 9.74 -3.63
CA VAL A 111 -2.69 9.39 -2.27
C VAL A 111 -1.91 8.09 -2.33
N ILE A 112 -0.71 8.07 -1.77
CA ILE A 112 0.11 6.85 -1.69
C ILE A 112 0.42 6.57 -0.22
N ARG A 113 0.10 5.35 0.22
CA ARG A 113 0.48 4.81 1.53
C ARG A 113 1.43 3.65 1.32
N TYR A 114 2.55 3.65 2.03
CA TYR A 114 3.53 2.58 2.06
C TYR A 114 3.41 1.82 3.38
N TYR A 115 3.42 0.50 3.26
CA TYR A 115 3.19 -0.43 4.37
C TYR A 115 4.41 -1.31 4.65
N GLU A 116 5.32 -1.43 3.68
CA GLU A 116 6.53 -2.22 3.83
C GLU A 116 7.72 -1.54 3.14
N ALA A 117 8.92 -1.77 3.65
CA ALA A 117 10.17 -1.38 3.03
C ALA A 117 11.09 -2.59 2.87
N ARG A 118 11.95 -2.58 1.86
CA ARG A 118 13.03 -3.57 1.68
C ARG A 118 14.33 -2.84 1.39
N PRO A 119 15.22 -2.72 2.39
CA PRO A 119 16.57 -2.24 2.17
C PRO A 119 17.33 -3.07 1.14
N PRO A 120 18.35 -2.50 0.47
CA PRO A 120 19.24 -3.24 -0.39
C PRO A 120 19.85 -4.44 0.34
N GLY A 121 19.82 -5.63 -0.31
CA GLY A 121 20.37 -6.86 0.28
C GLY A 121 19.56 -7.48 1.42
N ALA A 122 18.47 -6.86 1.88
CA ALA A 122 17.62 -7.43 2.92
C ALA A 122 16.85 -8.66 2.40
N ALA A 123 16.88 -9.75 3.19
CA ALA A 123 16.18 -10.99 2.85
C ALA A 123 14.65 -10.89 2.97
N GLN A 124 14.15 -9.98 3.81
CA GLN A 124 12.73 -9.81 4.09
C GLN A 124 12.35 -8.33 4.04
N ARG A 125 11.06 -8.09 3.82
CA ARG A 125 10.47 -6.75 3.95
C ARG A 125 10.24 -6.46 5.43
N VAL A 126 10.40 -5.20 5.81
CA VAL A 126 10.08 -4.70 7.15
C VAL A 126 8.79 -3.89 7.10
N PRO A 127 7.85 -4.10 8.03
CA PRO A 127 6.62 -3.33 8.06
C PRO A 127 6.91 -1.89 8.51
N ILE A 128 6.32 -0.91 7.81
CA ILE A 128 6.42 0.51 8.11
C ILE A 128 5.07 1.18 7.87
N CYS A 129 4.92 2.43 8.28
CA CYS A 129 3.83 3.29 7.83
C CYS A 129 4.44 4.59 7.32
N ALA A 130 4.31 4.82 6.02
CA ALA A 130 4.77 6.05 5.39
C ALA A 130 3.79 6.53 4.33
N VAL A 131 3.82 7.82 4.03
CA VAL A 131 2.95 8.43 3.04
C VAL A 131 3.77 9.22 2.05
N ALA A 132 3.40 9.17 0.77
CA ALA A 132 3.87 10.18 -0.16
C ALA A 132 3.15 11.48 0.18
N ARG A 133 3.93 12.51 0.53
CA ARG A 133 3.46 13.89 0.71
C ARG A 133 4.47 14.78 0.05
N THR A 134 3.99 15.81 -0.64
CA THR A 134 4.90 16.78 -1.21
C THR A 134 4.31 18.18 -1.12
N ALA A 135 5.19 19.17 -1.01
CA ALA A 135 4.82 20.57 -1.06
C ALA A 135 4.31 20.94 -2.45
N MET A 136 3.76 22.17 -2.58
CA MET A 136 3.45 22.77 -3.88
C MET A 136 2.51 21.94 -4.78
N ASN A 137 1.65 21.10 -4.19
CA ASN A 137 0.68 20.28 -4.91
C ASN A 137 1.28 19.30 -5.93
N GLN A 138 2.52 18.79 -5.80
CA GLN A 138 3.07 17.90 -6.85
C GLN A 138 2.34 16.55 -6.97
N LEU A 139 1.56 16.11 -5.97
CA LEU A 139 0.66 14.96 -6.08
C LEU A 139 -0.71 15.30 -6.67
N ARG A 140 -0.96 16.56 -7.04
CA ARG A 140 -2.20 16.96 -7.70
C ARG A 140 -2.23 16.41 -9.11
N LYS A 141 -3.33 15.74 -9.42
CA LYS A 141 -3.56 15.15 -10.74
C LYS A 141 -3.69 16.25 -11.77
N ARG A 142 -3.11 16.05 -12.94
CA ARG A 142 -3.41 16.88 -14.11
C ARG A 142 -4.87 16.67 -14.56
N PRO A 143 -5.51 17.68 -15.18
CA PRO A 143 -6.91 17.59 -15.62
C PRO A 143 -7.21 16.47 -16.63
N ASP A 144 -6.18 16.00 -17.36
CA ASP A 144 -6.26 14.93 -18.35
C ASP A 144 -6.16 13.51 -17.74
N SER A 145 -6.09 13.39 -16.41
CA SER A 145 -6.08 12.08 -15.73
C SER A 145 -7.39 11.33 -15.94
N LEU A 146 -7.30 10.11 -16.48
CA LEU A 146 -8.44 9.22 -16.67
C LEU A 146 -8.87 8.56 -15.35
N PRO A 147 -10.11 8.06 -15.23
CA PRO A 147 -10.52 7.27 -14.06
C PRO A 147 -9.57 6.11 -13.77
N GLY A 148 -9.22 5.91 -12.49
CA GLY A 148 -8.25 4.90 -12.06
C GLY A 148 -6.78 5.27 -12.30
N THR A 149 -6.50 6.51 -12.75
CA THR A 149 -5.15 7.00 -13.01
C THR A 149 -4.91 8.39 -12.41
N ALA A 150 -3.65 8.71 -12.17
CA ALA A 150 -3.19 10.05 -11.82
C ALA A 150 -1.96 10.40 -12.66
N VAL A 151 -2.13 11.33 -13.60
CA VAL A 151 -1.01 11.89 -14.37
C VAL A 151 -0.37 12.99 -13.52
N LEU A 152 0.90 12.80 -13.16
CA LEU A 152 1.68 13.74 -12.35
C LEU A 152 2.84 14.30 -13.18
N GLU A 153 3.19 15.55 -12.92
CA GLU A 153 4.25 16.24 -13.67
C GLU A 153 5.65 15.67 -13.39
N PHE A 154 5.87 15.19 -12.17
CA PHE A 154 7.17 14.70 -11.70
C PHE A 154 7.05 13.26 -11.20
N SER A 155 8.05 12.44 -11.52
CA SER A 155 8.18 11.07 -11.01
C SER A 155 8.56 10.99 -9.54
N VAL A 156 9.11 12.09 -9.00
CA VAL A 156 9.68 12.17 -7.66
C VAL A 156 8.72 12.83 -6.68
N GLY A 157 8.68 12.32 -5.44
CA GLY A 157 7.97 12.96 -4.33
C GLY A 157 8.62 12.70 -2.97
N GLY A 158 8.21 13.48 -1.97
CA GLY A 158 8.61 13.24 -0.59
C GLY A 158 7.84 12.05 0.02
N VAL A 159 8.53 11.24 0.80
CA VAL A 159 7.95 10.15 1.59
C VAL A 159 8.22 10.43 3.06
N PHE A 160 7.20 10.32 3.91
CA PHE A 160 7.28 10.66 5.33
C PHE A 160 6.72 9.54 6.20
N ILE A 161 7.43 9.21 7.27
CA ILE A 161 7.01 8.24 8.29
C ILE A 161 5.84 8.81 9.10
N VAL A 162 4.85 7.97 9.38
CA VAL A 162 3.66 8.30 10.18
C VAL A 162 3.36 7.19 11.18
N ASP A 163 2.73 7.55 12.30
CA ASP A 163 2.18 6.63 13.30
C ASP A 163 0.70 6.30 13.05
N GLU A 164 0.03 7.12 12.24
CA GLU A 164 -1.29 6.85 11.69
C GLU A 164 -1.46 7.46 10.30
N PHE A 165 -2.28 6.82 9.49
CA PHE A 165 -2.74 7.41 8.24
C PHE A 165 -4.01 8.22 8.50
N LEU A 166 -4.01 9.48 8.06
CA LEU A 166 -5.13 10.41 8.26
C LEU A 166 -6.11 10.45 7.09
#